data_AF-A0AAX4L6I2-F1
#
_entry.id   AF-A0AAX4L6I2-F1
#
_cell.length_a   1.000
_cell.length_b   1.000
_cell.length_c   1.000
_cell.angle_alpha   90.00
_cell.angle_beta   90.00
_cell.angle_gamma   90.00
#
_symmetry.space_group_name_H-M   'P 1'
#
loop_
_entity.id
_entity.type
_entity.pdbx_description
1 polymer ?
#
loop_
_entity_poly.entity_id
_entity_poly.type
_entity_poly.pdbx_seq_one_letter_code
_entity_poly.pdbx_strand_id
1 'polypeptide(L)'
;MPAPLYGADDPRNCSGSSKAEVLENIKNIFDTFIDLPPETKAERMYRRDIQLALKDEKDRTNETSIRPFRKATYTHFPEYIDPRLRNYRSRYGAISND
;
A
#
# COMPACT_ATOMS: atom_id res chain seq x y z
N MET A 1 32.29 21.77 5.12
CA MET A 1 31.07 21.47 4.35
C MET A 1 30.14 20.69 5.26
N PRO A 2 28.90 21.12 5.51
CA PRO A 2 27.95 20.27 6.24
C PRO A 2 27.72 18.99 5.43
N ALA A 3 27.67 17.84 6.10
CA ALA A 3 27.38 16.57 5.43
C ALA A 3 25.96 16.62 4.83
N PRO A 4 25.76 16.18 3.57
CA PRO A 4 24.42 16.11 3.00
C PRO A 4 23.53 15.25 3.89
N LEU A 5 22.35 15.77 4.23
CA LEU A 5 21.31 15.02 4.93
C LEU A 5 21.01 13.74 4.15
N TYR A 6 20.95 12.61 4.83
CA TYR A 6 20.67 11.31 4.21
C TYR A 6 19.36 11.39 3.41
N GLY A 7 19.45 11.24 2.08
CA GLY A 7 18.30 11.34 1.16
C GLY A 7 18.05 12.73 0.55
N ALA A 8 18.90 13.73 0.82
CA ALA A 8 18.81 15.04 0.16
C ALA A 8 18.97 14.93 -1.38
N ASP A 9 19.83 14.02 -1.83
CA ASP A 9 20.07 13.73 -3.25
C ASP A 9 19.22 12.57 -3.78
N ASP A 10 18.20 12.10 -3.04
CA ASP A 10 17.30 11.05 -3.55
C ASP A 10 16.48 11.64 -4.72
N PRO A 11 16.63 11.12 -5.95
CA PRO A 11 15.87 11.62 -7.10
C PRO A 11 14.36 11.42 -6.96
N ARG A 12 13.88 10.65 -5.97
CA ARG A 12 12.46 10.51 -5.63
C ARG A 12 11.96 11.60 -4.68
N ASN A 13 12.85 12.44 -4.19
CA ASN A 13 12.50 13.52 -3.29
C ASN A 13 11.93 14.70 -4.09
N CYS A 14 10.60 14.76 -4.19
CA CYS A 14 9.89 15.89 -4.80
C CYS A 14 9.85 17.15 -3.92
N SER A 15 10.63 17.20 -2.84
CA SER A 15 10.70 18.40 -1.99
C SER A 15 11.43 19.53 -2.70
N GLY A 16 11.10 20.76 -2.32
CA GLY A 16 11.71 21.97 -2.86
C GLY A 16 11.40 23.15 -1.94
N SER A 17 12.25 24.17 -2.02
CA SER A 17 12.10 25.41 -1.25
C SER A 17 10.94 26.28 -1.77
N SER A 18 10.50 26.04 -3.00
CA SER A 18 9.43 26.78 -3.67
C SER A 18 8.45 25.86 -4.40
N LYS A 19 7.23 26.34 -4.66
CA LYS A 19 6.21 25.61 -5.43
C LYS A 19 6.70 25.27 -6.85
N ALA A 20 7.43 26.18 -7.49
CA ALA A 20 7.92 25.97 -8.86
C ALA A 20 8.93 24.82 -8.93
N GLU A 21 9.87 24.79 -7.99
CA GLU A 21 10.89 23.75 -7.86
C GLU A 21 10.26 22.36 -7.61
N VAL A 22 9.25 22.29 -6.73
CA VAL A 22 8.50 21.04 -6.50
C VAL A 22 7.83 20.54 -7.79
N LEU A 23 7.21 21.43 -8.56
CA LEU A 23 6.54 21.05 -9.81
C LEU A 23 7.53 20.59 -10.88
N GLU A 24 8.70 21.21 -10.96
CA GLU A 24 9.77 20.82 -11.87
C GLU A 24 10.35 19.45 -11.49
N ASN A 25 10.60 19.20 -10.19
CA ASN A 25 11.06 17.91 -9.70
C ASN A 25 10.05 16.79 -9.99
N ILE A 26 8.76 17.06 -9.78
CA ILE A 26 7.69 16.11 -10.13
C ILE A 26 7.71 15.82 -11.63
N LYS A 27 7.78 16.85 -12.48
CA LYS A 27 7.82 16.70 -13.93
C LYS A 27 9.00 15.82 -14.36
N ASN A 28 10.19 16.09 -13.85
CA ASN A 28 11.40 15.33 -14.20
C ASN A 28 11.27 13.84 -13.83
N ILE A 29 10.66 13.52 -12.69
CA ILE A 29 10.39 12.13 -12.29
C ILE A 29 9.37 11.46 -13.21
N PHE A 30 8.32 12.18 -13.62
CA PHE A 30 7.34 11.64 -14.56
C PHE A 30 7.93 11.42 -15.95
N ASP A 31 8.68 12.39 -16.47
CA ASP A 31 9.33 12.30 -17.78
C ASP A 31 10.31 11.11 -17.80
N THR A 32 11.14 10.96 -16.77
CA THR A 32 12.04 9.80 -16.64
C THR A 32 11.31 8.47 -16.53
N PHE A 33 10.16 8.40 -15.87
CA PHE A 33 9.34 7.19 -15.82
C PHE A 33 8.71 6.84 -17.17
N ILE A 34 8.28 7.85 -17.93
CA ILE A 34 7.71 7.67 -19.27
C ILE A 34 8.79 7.21 -20.26
N ASP A 35 9.99 7.75 -20.15
CA ASP A 35 11.14 7.41 -20.99
C ASP A 35 11.72 6.02 -20.67
N LEU A 36 11.37 5.44 -19.51
CA LEU A 36 11.85 4.12 -19.13
C LEU A 36 11.27 3.06 -20.09
N PRO A 37 12.11 2.24 -20.73
CA PRO A 37 11.60 1.17 -21.57
C PRO A 37 10.79 0.19 -20.72
N PRO A 38 9.65 -0.32 -21.24
CA PRO A 38 8.86 -1.29 -20.51
C PRO A 38 9.71 -2.54 -20.26
N GLU A 39 9.73 -2.96 -18.99
CA GLU A 39 10.49 -4.15 -18.59
C GLU A 39 10.10 -5.37 -19.41
N THR A 40 11.09 -6.19 -19.74
CA THR A 40 10.87 -7.48 -20.39
C THR A 40 10.12 -8.43 -19.45
N LYS A 41 9.46 -9.45 -20.01
CA LYS A 41 8.73 -10.44 -19.20
C LYS A 41 9.65 -11.12 -18.17
N ALA A 42 10.91 -11.40 -18.53
CA ALA A 42 11.88 -12.05 -17.66
C ALA A 42 12.24 -11.17 -16.46
N GLU A 43 12.52 -9.89 -16.68
CA GLU A 43 12.81 -8.92 -15.61
C GLU A 43 11.61 -8.76 -14.66
N ARG A 44 10.39 -8.69 -15.21
CA ARG A 44 9.17 -8.64 -14.40
C ARG A 44 9.00 -9.87 -13.52
N MET A 45 9.29 -11.06 -14.06
CA MET A 45 9.24 -12.31 -13.28
C MET A 45 10.30 -12.31 -12.18
N TYR A 46 11.54 -11.97 -12.51
CA TYR A 46 12.62 -11.88 -11.54
C TYR A 46 12.30 -10.92 -10.38
N ARG A 47 11.78 -9.72 -10.69
CA ARG A 47 11.33 -8.77 -9.65
C ARG A 47 10.21 -9.35 -8.80
N ARG A 48 9.24 -10.03 -9.41
CA ARG A 48 8.13 -10.67 -8.69
C ARG A 48 8.63 -11.74 -7.72
N ASP A 49 9.59 -12.56 -8.15
CA ASP A 49 10.15 -13.63 -7.32
C ASP A 49 10.89 -13.06 -6.10
N ILE A 50 11.63 -11.96 -6.27
CA ILE A 50 12.25 -11.22 -5.15
C ILE A 50 11.17 -10.69 -4.19
N GLN A 51 10.11 -10.08 -4.70
CA GLN A 51 9.03 -9.55 -3.86
C GLN A 51 8.31 -10.65 -3.07
N LEU A 52 8.12 -11.81 -3.68
CA LEU A 52 7.56 -12.99 -3.02
C LEU A 52 8.47 -13.46 -1.89
N ALA A 53 9.76 -13.61 -2.14
CA ALA A 53 10.72 -14.02 -1.12
C ALA A 53 10.77 -13.03 0.07
N LEU A 54 10.79 -11.73 -0.19
CA LEU A 54 10.76 -10.69 0.84
C LEU A 54 9.47 -10.71 1.66
N LYS A 55 8.33 -10.97 0.99
CA LYS A 55 7.05 -11.12 1.67
C LYS A 55 7.06 -12.34 2.59
N ASP A 56 7.53 -13.48 2.10
CA ASP A 56 7.58 -14.72 2.87
C ASP A 56 8.49 -14.59 4.10
N GLU A 57 9.65 -13.94 3.95
CA GLU A 57 10.55 -13.65 5.07
C GLU A 57 9.89 -12.74 6.12
N LYS A 58 9.20 -11.69 5.66
CA LYS A 58 8.44 -10.79 6.54
C LYS A 58 7.33 -11.54 7.27
N ASP A 59 6.60 -12.41 6.59
CA ASP A 59 5.51 -13.20 7.17
C ASP A 59 6.04 -14.19 8.22
N ARG A 60 7.18 -14.87 7.96
CA ARG A 60 7.86 -15.72 8.96
C ARG A 60 8.32 -14.95 10.20
N THR A 61 8.86 -13.76 10.00
CA THR A 61 9.29 -12.88 11.10
C THR A 61 8.09 -12.43 11.93
N ASN A 62 6.96 -12.14 11.28
CA ASN A 62 5.72 -11.78 11.97
C ASN A 62 5.14 -12.95 12.77
N GLU A 63 5.19 -14.18 12.24
CA GLU A 63 4.70 -15.38 12.94
C GLU A 63 5.49 -15.69 14.21
N THR A 64 6.78 -15.39 14.24
CA THR A 64 7.66 -15.59 15.39
C THR A 64 7.73 -14.38 16.33
N SER A 65 7.09 -13.25 15.95
CA SER A 65 7.11 -12.03 16.76
C SER A 65 6.24 -12.15 18.02
N ILE A 66 6.65 -11.45 19.10
CA ILE A 66 5.94 -11.42 20.40
C ILE A 66 4.53 -10.83 20.28
N ARG A 67 4.28 -10.05 19.22
CA ARG A 67 2.97 -9.50 18.88
C ARG A 67 2.66 -9.85 17.42
N PRO A 68 2.26 -11.11 17.13
CA PRO A 68 1.87 -11.46 15.78
C PRO A 68 0.76 -10.50 15.36
N PHE A 69 0.89 -9.87 14.18
CA PHE A 69 -0.23 -9.15 13.58
C PHE A 69 -1.44 -10.07 13.67
N ARG A 70 -2.53 -9.60 14.31
CA ARG A 70 -3.72 -10.41 14.54
C ARG A 70 -4.14 -11.00 13.20
N LYS A 71 -3.84 -12.28 12.96
CA LYS A 71 -4.45 -13.00 11.84
C LYS A 71 -5.94 -12.83 12.06
N ALA A 72 -6.67 -12.33 11.07
CA ALA A 72 -8.12 -12.26 11.17
C ALA A 72 -8.60 -13.68 11.49
N THR A 73 -9.06 -13.91 12.72
CA THR A 73 -9.49 -15.21 13.21
C THR A 73 -10.78 -15.69 12.56
N TYR A 74 -11.39 -14.84 11.73
CA TYR A 74 -12.67 -15.05 11.08
C TYR A 74 -12.42 -15.35 9.59
N THR A 75 -12.43 -16.63 9.24
CA THR A 75 -12.51 -17.06 7.82
C THR A 75 -13.95 -17.10 7.33
N HIS A 76 -14.92 -17.13 8.25
CA HIS A 76 -16.34 -17.16 7.95
C HIS A 76 -16.99 -16.02 8.72
N PHE A 77 -17.70 -15.15 8.02
CA PHE A 77 -18.69 -14.30 8.67
C PHE A 77 -19.75 -15.23 9.28
N PRO A 78 -20.24 -14.99 10.50
CA PRO A 78 -21.38 -15.74 10.98
C PRO A 78 -22.52 -15.55 9.97
N GLU A 79 -22.97 -16.65 9.35
CA GLU A 79 -24.17 -16.67 8.49
C GLU A 79 -25.43 -16.27 9.27
N TYR A 80 -25.32 -16.21 10.60
CA TYR A 80 -26.32 -15.68 11.48
C TYR A 80 -26.24 -14.14 11.52
N ILE A 81 -27.07 -13.50 10.69
CA ILE A 81 -27.45 -12.11 10.88
C ILE A 81 -28.16 -12.02 12.24
N ASP A 82 -27.62 -11.25 13.19
CA ASP A 82 -28.29 -10.96 14.47
C ASP A 82 -29.74 -10.54 14.15
N PRO A 83 -30.77 -11.14 14.77
CA PRO A 83 -32.18 -10.78 14.55
C PRO A 83 -32.45 -9.28 14.72
N ARG A 84 -31.63 -8.56 15.48
CA ARG A 84 -31.70 -7.09 15.62
C ARG A 84 -31.27 -6.34 14.36
N LEU A 85 -30.38 -6.92 13.56
CA LEU A 85 -29.90 -6.37 12.29
C LEU A 85 -30.84 -6.69 11.12
N ARG A 86 -31.84 -7.56 11.33
CA ARG A 86 -32.90 -7.86 10.35
C ARG A 86 -33.78 -6.66 10.06
N ASN A 87 -33.96 -5.79 11.06
CA ASN A 87 -34.73 -4.55 10.93
C ASN A 87 -33.78 -3.38 10.62
N TYR A 88 -33.23 -3.35 9.42
CA TYR A 88 -32.44 -2.19 8.98
C TYR A 88 -33.38 -0.98 8.88
N ARG A 89 -33.25 -0.02 9.82
CA ARG A 89 -33.88 1.28 9.69
C ARG A 89 -33.05 2.11 8.72
N SER A 90 -33.61 2.39 7.55
CA SER A 90 -33.00 3.33 6.61
C SER A 90 -32.81 4.71 7.26
N ARG A 91 -32.04 5.59 6.60
CA ARG A 91 -31.78 6.97 7.07
C ARG A 91 -33.06 7.79 7.32
N TYR A 92 -34.21 7.33 6.82
CA TYR A 92 -35.54 7.93 7.00
C TYR A 92 -36.51 7.05 7.81
N GLY A 93 -36.01 6.06 8.55
CA GLY A 93 -36.81 5.26 9.48
C GLY A 93 -37.67 4.16 8.86
N ALA A 94 -37.67 4.00 7.53
CA ALA A 94 -38.34 2.86 6.89
C ALA A 94 -37.61 1.56 7.23
N ILE A 95 -38.36 0.58 7.71
CA ILE A 95 -37.91 -0.78 8.01
C ILE A 95 -38.16 -1.62 6.76
N SER A 96 -37.12 -2.15 6.13
CA SER A 96 -37.24 -3.15 5.07
C SER A 96 -37.23 -4.55 5.70
N ASN A 97 -38.29 -5.33 5.48
CA ASN A 97 -38.35 -6.74 5.85
C ASN A 97 -38.22 -7.56 4.56
N ASP A 98 -37.00 -7.97 4.22
CA ASP A 98 -36.79 -9.13 3.35
C ASP A 98 -36.59 -10.39 4.22
#